data_AF-A0A8P0N6Y0-F1
#
_entry.id   AF-A0A8P0N6Y0-F1
#
_cell.length_a   1.000
_cell.length_b   1.000
_cell.length_c   1.000
_cell.angle_alpha   90.00
_cell.angle_beta   90.00
_cell.angle_gamma   90.00
#
_symmetry.space_group_name_H-M   'P 1'
#
loop_
_entity.id
_entity.type
_entity.pdbx_description
1 polymer ?
#
loop_
_entity_poly.entity_id
_entity_poly.type
_entity_poly.pdbx_seq_one_letter_code
_entity_poly.pdbx_strand_id
1 'polypeptide(L)'
;MALAVRVVYWNADSYKSKYLQLKKKLEDEFPGCLDICGEGTPQATGFFEVTVAGKLVHSKKRGDGYVDTESKFLRLVAAIKTALAQG
;
A
#
# COMPACT_ATOMS: atom_id res chain seq x y z
N MET A 1 -17.67 -0.63 -7.21
CA MET A 1 -16.40 -1.21 -7.72
C MET A 1 -15.39 -1.13 -6.61
N ALA A 2 -14.55 -2.14 -6.40
CA ALA A 2 -13.51 -2.07 -5.38
C ALA A 2 -12.33 -1.22 -5.90
N LEU A 3 -11.73 -0.43 -5.01
CA LEU A 3 -10.59 0.41 -5.33
C LEU A 3 -9.31 -0.45 -5.36
N ALA A 4 -8.65 -0.49 -6.51
CA ALA A 4 -7.43 -1.27 -6.67
C ALA A 4 -6.24 -0.62 -5.94
N VAL A 5 -5.63 -1.35 -5.02
CA VAL A 5 -4.42 -0.98 -4.28
C VAL A 5 -3.31 -1.95 -4.66
N ARG A 6 -2.28 -1.46 -5.36
CA ARG A 6 -1.09 -2.26 -5.70
C ARG A 6 0.07 -1.89 -4.80
N VAL A 7 0.69 -2.89 -4.20
CA VAL A 7 1.90 -2.74 -3.39
C VAL A 7 3.03 -3.47 -4.07
N VAL A 8 3.99 -2.72 -4.62
CA VAL A 8 5.21 -3.27 -5.21
C VAL A 8 6.30 -3.27 -4.16
N TYR A 9 6.84 -4.43 -3.84
CA TYR A 9 7.89 -4.56 -2.83
C TYR A 9 9.02 -5.49 -3.29
N TRP A 10 10.20 -5.35 -2.69
CA TRP A 10 11.28 -6.30 -2.94
C TRP A 10 10.88 -7.68 -2.40
N ASN A 11 11.00 -8.73 -3.23
CA ASN A 11 10.79 -10.13 -2.87
C ASN A 11 11.82 -10.64 -1.83
N ALA A 12 11.71 -10.13 -0.60
CA ALA A 12 12.42 -10.56 0.58
C ALA A 12 11.41 -10.81 1.71
N ASP A 13 11.68 -11.81 2.55
CA ASP A 13 10.72 -12.33 3.53
C ASP A 13 10.19 -11.26 4.50
N SER A 14 11.09 -10.35 4.92
CA SER A 14 10.75 -9.22 5.80
C SER A 14 9.76 -8.21 5.17
N TYR A 15 9.81 -8.02 3.84
CA TYR A 15 8.92 -7.08 3.14
C TYR A 15 7.53 -7.68 2.96
N LYS A 16 7.45 -8.99 2.71
CA LYS A 16 6.19 -9.72 2.61
C LYS A 16 5.40 -9.62 3.91
N SER A 17 6.07 -9.78 5.06
CA SER A 17 5.44 -9.63 6.38
C SER A 17 4.88 -8.21 6.60
N LYS A 18 5.63 -7.17 6.23
CA LYS A 18 5.16 -5.77 6.29
C LYS A 18 3.97 -5.51 5.36
N TYR A 19 4.00 -6.06 4.15
CA TYR A 19 2.88 -5.99 3.21
C TYR A 19 1.62 -6.66 3.79
N LEU A 20 1.73 -7.86 4.35
CA LEU A 20 0.58 -8.56 4.94
C LEU A 20 -0.04 -7.78 6.10
N GLN A 21 0.78 -7.16 6.95
CA GLN A 21 0.27 -6.29 8.03
C GLN A 21 -0.46 -5.07 7.47
N LEU A 22 0.10 -4.41 6.46
CA LEU A 22 -0.53 -3.26 5.81
C LEU A 22 -1.85 -3.66 5.14
N LYS A 23 -1.85 -4.78 4.41
CA LYS A 23 -3.02 -5.36 3.75
C LYS A 23 -4.14 -5.59 4.77
N LYS A 24 -3.82 -6.27 5.87
CA LYS A 24 -4.80 -6.58 6.93
C LYS A 24 -5.40 -5.33 7.56
N LYS A 25 -4.58 -4.30 7.86
CA LYS A 25 -5.09 -3.02 8.40
C LYS A 25 -6.01 -2.31 7.40
N LEU A 26 -5.66 -2.32 6.12
CA LEU A 26 -6.50 -1.72 5.07
C LEU A 26 -7.82 -2.48 4.87
N GLU A 27 -7.79 -3.82 4.90
CA GLU A 27 -9.01 -4.65 4.84
C GLU A 27 -9.91 -4.41 6.06
N ASP A 28 -9.33 -4.24 7.26
CA ASP A 28 -10.06 -3.94 8.49
C ASP A 28 -10.75 -2.56 8.42
N GLU A 29 -10.07 -1.56 7.86
CA GLU A 29 -10.59 -0.20 7.77
C GLU A 29 -11.55 0.01 6.57
N PHE A 30 -11.43 -0.82 5.53
CA PHE A 30 -12.26 -0.77 4.32
C PHE A 30 -12.74 -2.17 3.89
N PRO A 31 -13.58 -2.83 4.70
CA PRO A 31 -14.01 -4.19 4.45
C PRO A 31 -14.83 -4.27 3.15
N GLY A 32 -14.28 -5.01 2.16
CA GLY A 32 -14.94 -5.23 0.86
C GLY A 32 -14.90 -4.05 -0.11
N CYS A 33 -14.25 -2.94 0.23
CA CYS A 33 -14.13 -1.76 -0.65
C CYS A 33 -12.79 -1.69 -1.39
N LEU A 34 -11.76 -2.38 -0.92
CA LEU A 34 -10.41 -2.36 -1.49
C LEU A 34 -10.03 -3.70 -2.11
N ASP A 35 -9.38 -3.66 -3.28
CA ASP A 35 -8.73 -4.82 -3.89
C ASP A 35 -7.22 -4.67 -3.76
N ILE A 36 -6.60 -5.36 -2.81
CA ILE A 36 -5.19 -5.18 -2.46
C ILE A 36 -4.35 -6.29 -3.08
N CYS A 37 -3.47 -5.92 -4.01
CA CYS A 37 -2.55 -6.82 -4.68
C CYS A 37 -1.09 -6.49 -4.32
N GLY A 38 -0.29 -7.52 -4.05
CA GLY A 38 1.12 -7.40 -3.71
C GLY A 38 2.01 -8.01 -4.78
N GLU A 39 2.91 -7.22 -5.37
CA GLU A 39 3.85 -7.66 -6.40
C GLU A 39 5.28 -7.63 -5.88
N GLY A 40 5.85 -8.82 -5.71
CA GLY A 40 7.24 -9.01 -5.33
C GLY A 40 8.15 -8.90 -6.55
N THR A 41 8.97 -7.84 -6.63
CA THR A 41 9.91 -7.66 -7.75
C THR A 41 11.30 -8.24 -7.39
N PRO A 42 11.87 -9.13 -8.21
CA PRO A 42 13.19 -9.72 -7.94
C PRO A 42 14.35 -8.77 -8.27
N GLN A 43 14.16 -7.84 -9.21
CA GLN A 43 15.19 -6.91 -9.68
C GLN A 43 15.32 -5.63 -8.83
N ALA A 44 14.29 -5.27 -8.07
CA ALA A 44 14.18 -3.96 -7.44
C ALA A 44 14.47 -4.05 -5.94
N THR A 45 15.74 -3.93 -5.59
CA THR A 45 16.23 -3.93 -4.21
C THR A 45 15.75 -2.69 -3.44
N GLY A 46 15.07 -2.91 -2.31
CA GLY A 46 14.72 -1.85 -1.35
C GLY A 46 13.38 -1.15 -1.61
N PHE A 47 12.58 -1.67 -2.54
CA PHE A 47 11.32 -1.04 -2.95
C PHE A 47 10.18 -1.40 -1.99
N PHE A 48 9.33 -0.40 -1.74
CA PHE A 48 8.02 -0.54 -1.08
C PHE A 48 7.16 0.63 -1.55
N GLU A 49 6.43 0.41 -2.63
CA GLU A 49 5.64 1.42 -3.32
C GLU A 49 4.17 1.04 -3.27
N VAL A 50 3.34 1.94 -2.75
CA VAL A 50 1.90 1.74 -2.61
C VAL A 50 1.21 2.66 -3.60
N THR A 51 0.46 2.04 -4.50
CA THR A 51 -0.29 2.70 -5.56
C THR A 51 -1.77 2.45 -5.32
N VAL A 52 -2.58 3.50 -5.33
CA VAL A 52 -4.02 3.46 -5.10
C VAL A 52 -4.71 4.00 -6.35
N ALA A 53 -5.57 3.20 -6.97
CA ALA A 53 -6.22 3.53 -8.25
C ALA A 53 -5.25 4.04 -9.33
N GLY A 54 -4.05 3.44 -9.41
CA GLY A 54 -3.00 3.85 -10.35
C GLY A 54 -2.19 5.08 -9.94
N LYS A 55 -2.48 5.69 -8.79
CA LYS A 55 -1.74 6.85 -8.24
C LYS A 55 -0.78 6.41 -7.14
N LEU A 56 0.50 6.75 -7.27
CA LEU A 56 1.51 6.48 -6.24
C LEU A 56 1.21 7.32 -4.98
N VAL A 57 0.82 6.66 -3.90
CA VAL A 57 0.48 7.31 -2.61
C VAL A 57 1.65 7.27 -1.64
N HIS A 58 2.41 6.18 -1.65
CA HIS A 58 3.56 6.00 -0.77
C HIS A 58 4.72 5.41 -1.57
N SER A 59 5.94 5.92 -1.38
CA SER A 59 7.12 5.34 -2.01
C SER A 59 8.32 5.41 -1.09
N LYS A 60 8.76 4.24 -0.64
CA LYS A 60 10.00 4.13 0.14
C LYS A 60 11.21 4.70 -0.61
N LYS A 61 11.25 4.52 -1.94
CA LYS A 61 12.34 5.00 -2.79
C LYS A 61 12.40 6.52 -2.88
N ARG A 62 11.28 7.23 -2.71
CA ARG A 62 11.22 8.70 -2.64
C ARG A 62 11.59 9.28 -1.27
N GLY A 63 12.03 8.46 -0.32
CA GLY A 63 12.43 8.90 1.02
C GLY A 63 11.32 8.78 2.07
N ASP A 64 10.13 8.28 1.71
CA ASP A 64 9.00 8.15 2.62
C ASP A 64 9.17 6.98 3.62
N GLY A 65 10.14 6.10 3.37
CA GLY A 65 10.38 4.92 4.20
C GLY A 65 9.22 3.92 4.11
N TYR A 66 9.02 3.15 5.18
CA TYR A 66 7.88 2.24 5.30
C TYR A 66 6.68 2.90 5.98
N VAL A 67 5.51 2.29 5.81
CA VAL A 67 4.23 2.65 6.48
C VAL A 67 4.15 1.98 7.87
N ASP A 68 5.20 2.15 8.69
CA ASP A 68 5.22 1.56 10.05
C ASP A 68 4.55 2.48 11.09
N THR A 69 4.45 3.78 10.81
CA THR A 69 3.88 4.78 11.73
C THR A 69 2.40 5.00 11.45
N GLU A 70 1.59 5.17 12.50
CA GLU A 70 0.16 5.43 12.39
C GLU A 70 -0.14 6.68 11.56
N SER A 71 0.65 7.75 11.70
CA SER A 71 0.50 8.98 10.89
C SER A 71 0.65 8.72 9.38
N LYS A 72 1.57 7.82 8.99
CA LYS A 72 1.76 7.45 7.57
C LYS A 72 0.62 6.58 7.08
N PHE A 73 0.16 5.66 7.93
CA PHE A 73 -0.99 4.83 7.65
C PHE A 73 -2.24 5.68 7.42
N LEU A 74 -2.55 6.61 8.33
CA LEU A 74 -3.67 7.54 8.19
C LEU A 74 -3.59 8.38 6.91
N ARG A 75 -2.38 8.77 6.47
CA ARG A 75 -2.17 9.49 5.20
C ARG A 75 -2.54 8.62 3.99
N LEU A 76 -2.18 7.34 4.00
CA LEU A 76 -2.57 6.37 2.98
C LEU A 76 -4.10 6.16 2.97
N VAL A 77 -4.69 6.02 4.16
CA VAL A 77 -6.14 5.83 4.37
C VAL A 77 -6.92 7.04 3.88
N ALA A 78 -6.46 8.26 4.17
CA ALA A 78 -7.05 9.48 3.66
C ALA A 78 -7.00 9.56 2.13
N ALA A 79 -5.87 9.17 1.52
CA ALA A 79 -5.75 9.10 0.07
C ALA A 79 -6.70 8.05 -0.54
N ILE A 80 -6.87 6.89 0.11
CA ILE A 80 -7.84 5.86 -0.28
C ILE A 80 -9.28 6.37 -0.15
N LYS A 81 -9.65 7.01 0.96
CA LYS A 81 -10.98 7.63 1.14
C LYS A 81 -11.26 8.67 0.07
N THR A 82 -10.27 9.50 -0.24
CA THR A 82 -10.38 10.51 -1.30
C THR A 82 -10.57 9.84 -2.65
N ALA A 83 -9.82 8.79 -2.96
CA ALA A 83 -9.95 8.05 -4.21
C ALA A 83 -11.28 7.29 -4.32
N LEU A 84 -11.79 6.72 -3.21
CA LEU A 84 -13.13 6.12 -3.11
C LEU A 84 -14.24 7.14 -3.33
N ALA A 85 -14.05 8.39 -2.91
CA ALA A 85 -15.04 9.46 -3.13
C ALA A 85 -14.98 10.04 -4.55
N GLN A 86 -13.88 9.82 -5.28
CA GLN A 86 -13.67 10.32 -6.65
C GLN A 86 -14.03 9.28 -7.74
N GLY A 87 -14.34 8.04 -7.37
CA GLY A 87 -14.72 6.95 -8.29
C GLY A 87 -16.12 6.43 -8.02
#